data_AF-X1B6G3-F1
#
_entry.id   AF-X1B6G3-F1
#
_cell.length_a   1.000
_cell.length_b   1.000
_cell.length_c   1.000
_cell.angle_alpha   90.00
_cell.angle_beta   90.00
_cell.angle_gamma   90.00
#
_symmetry.space_group_name_H-M   'P 1'
#
loop_
_entity.id
_entity.type
_entity.pdbx_description
1 polymer ?
#
loop_
_entity_poly.entity_id
_entity_poly.type
_entity_poly.pdbx_seq_one_letter_code
_entity_poly.pdbx_strand_id
1 'polypeptide(L)'
;MKKKYFCMLFCIFMVSGILFNGNVNSLLMDNSNVSPDLKTVFEHSNWWWTEAEVVSTESTSSSQTPSIIDDSEGNIHVAWNDLTDYLGAGADVDIFYKVWDSSTKTWGVTELISSESTGISQSPSIAIDSDDTLHVCWYDQTDYLGSSIDY
;
A
#
# COMPACT_ATOMS: atom_id res chain seq x y z
N MET A 1 -20.68 -21.75 -3.33
CA MET A 1 -20.65 -21.18 -1.95
C MET A 1 -19.91 -19.86 -2.03
N LYS A 2 -20.55 -18.75 -1.66
CA LYS A 2 -19.97 -17.41 -1.80
C LYS A 2 -18.97 -17.18 -0.67
N LYS A 3 -17.67 -17.35 -0.96
CA LYS A 3 -16.62 -16.74 -0.14
C LYS A 3 -16.61 -15.25 -0.49
N LYS A 4 -17.20 -14.45 0.37
CA LYS A 4 -17.06 -12.99 0.37
C LYS A 4 -15.91 -12.68 1.31
N TYR A 5 -14.74 -12.38 0.78
CA TYR A 5 -13.67 -11.73 1.53
C TYR A 5 -13.12 -10.63 0.62
N PHE A 6 -13.27 -9.42 1.11
CA PHE A 6 -13.12 -8.14 0.43
C PHE A 6 -11.88 -7.47 1.01
N CYS A 7 -10.92 -7.13 0.16
CA CYS A 7 -9.88 -6.15 0.49
C CYS A 7 -9.29 -5.59 -0.82
N MET A 8 -9.87 -4.50 -1.32
CA MET A 8 -9.10 -3.46 -2.00
C MET A 8 -9.03 -2.31 -1.03
N LEU A 9 -7.83 -1.80 -0.80
CA LEU A 9 -7.64 -0.55 -0.10
C LEU A 9 -7.23 0.49 -1.15
N PHE A 10 -8.12 1.45 -1.43
CA PHE A 10 -7.70 2.81 -1.21
C PHE A 10 -8.43 3.31 0.06
N CYS A 11 -7.63 3.79 1.03
CA CYS A 11 -7.93 4.32 2.38
C CYS A 11 -8.23 3.32 3.52
N ILE A 12 -7.64 3.53 4.71
CA ILE A 12 -8.33 3.58 6.03
C ILE A 12 -7.42 4.08 7.19
N PHE A 13 -8.03 4.92 8.05
CA PHE A 13 -7.56 5.62 9.26
C PHE A 13 -7.02 4.76 10.41
N MET A 14 -6.24 5.38 11.33
CA MET A 14 -6.32 5.09 12.77
C MET A 14 -6.45 6.37 13.64
N VAL A 15 -7.67 6.57 14.18
CA VAL A 15 -8.12 7.28 15.41
C VAL A 15 -7.79 8.80 15.50
N SER A 16 -8.73 9.75 15.49
CA SER A 16 -9.94 9.87 16.33
C SER A 16 -11.17 10.35 15.54
N GLY A 17 -12.34 9.82 15.91
CA GLY A 17 -13.56 9.80 15.09
C GLY A 17 -14.07 11.13 14.56
N ILE A 18 -14.26 11.18 13.25
CA ILE A 18 -15.33 11.92 12.58
C ILE A 18 -15.82 11.04 11.42
N LEU A 19 -17.07 10.57 11.51
CA LEU A 19 -17.78 9.97 10.39
C LEU A 19 -18.07 11.06 9.36
N PHE A 20 -17.38 11.08 8.23
CA PHE A 20 -17.81 11.86 7.07
C PHE A 20 -18.79 11.05 6.22
N ASN A 21 -20.06 11.03 6.64
CA ASN A 21 -21.16 10.88 5.69
C ASN A 21 -21.43 12.27 5.09
N GLY A 22 -20.55 12.71 4.19
CA GLY A 22 -20.58 14.06 3.63
C GLY A 22 -20.61 14.03 2.11
N ASN A 23 -21.78 14.34 1.54
CA ASN A 23 -21.86 14.89 0.19
C ASN A 23 -21.00 16.17 0.20
N VAL A 24 -19.96 16.25 -0.63
CA VAL A 24 -19.03 17.39 -0.68
C VAL A 24 -19.72 18.59 -1.32
N ASN A 25 -20.68 19.18 -0.61
CA ASN A 25 -21.14 20.53 -0.90
C ASN A 25 -20.12 21.50 -0.31
N SER A 26 -19.27 21.99 -1.21
CA SER A 26 -18.44 23.19 -1.14
C SER A 26 -18.54 23.99 0.16
N LEU A 27 -17.43 24.06 0.91
CA LEU A 27 -17.18 25.19 1.81
C LEU A 27 -17.21 26.47 0.95
N LEU A 28 -18.18 27.35 1.23
CA LEU A 28 -18.29 28.65 0.61
C LEU A 28 -17.11 29.53 1.07
N MET A 29 -15.98 29.42 0.37
CA MET A 29 -14.99 30.49 0.38
C MET A 29 -15.50 31.61 -0.54
N ASP A 30 -15.47 32.85 -0.05
CA ASP A 30 -15.78 34.04 -0.83
C ASP A 30 -14.79 34.15 -2.00
N ASN A 31 -15.26 33.72 -3.16
CA ASN A 31 -14.51 33.62 -4.41
C ASN A 31 -14.46 34.93 -5.19
N SER A 32 -14.74 36.08 -4.56
CA SER A 32 -14.83 37.36 -5.27
C SER A 32 -13.49 37.90 -5.78
N ASN A 33 -12.35 37.40 -5.29
CA ASN A 33 -11.00 37.90 -5.65
C ASN A 33 -10.01 36.83 -6.13
N VAL A 34 -10.46 35.61 -6.43
CA VAL A 34 -9.59 34.53 -6.92
C VAL A 34 -9.52 34.60 -8.45
N SER A 35 -8.32 34.61 -9.03
CA SER A 35 -8.17 34.58 -10.49
C SER A 35 -8.86 33.33 -11.06
N PRO A 36 -9.45 33.41 -12.27
CA PRO A 36 -10.18 32.28 -12.86
C PRO A 36 -9.32 31.00 -12.96
N ASP A 37 -8.00 31.14 -13.08
CA ASP A 37 -7.04 30.03 -13.17
C ASP A 37 -6.86 29.26 -11.85
N LEU A 38 -7.20 29.84 -10.70
CA LEU A 38 -7.13 29.20 -9.38
C LEU A 38 -8.42 28.46 -9.00
N LYS A 39 -9.54 28.74 -9.68
CA LYS A 39 -10.86 28.15 -9.41
C LYS A 39 -10.98 26.70 -9.88
N THR A 40 -10.26 26.35 -10.95
CA THR A 40 -10.26 25.02 -11.57
C THR A 40 -9.49 23.96 -10.78
N VAL A 41 -8.62 24.37 -9.84
CA VAL A 41 -7.73 23.46 -9.11
C VAL A 41 -8.44 22.71 -7.98
N PHE A 42 -9.61 23.17 -7.51
CA PHE A 42 -10.27 22.65 -6.30
C PHE A 42 -11.68 22.08 -6.52
N GLU A 43 -12.09 21.81 -7.76
CA GLU A 43 -13.36 21.11 -8.02
C GLU A 43 -13.19 19.60 -7.77
N HIS A 44 -13.28 19.20 -6.50
CA HIS A 44 -13.28 17.78 -6.07
C HIS A 44 -14.61 17.06 -6.39
N SER A 45 -15.51 17.69 -7.16
CA SER A 45 -16.81 17.16 -7.58
C SER A 45 -16.70 15.93 -8.50
N ASN A 46 -15.51 15.68 -9.06
CA ASN A 46 -15.23 14.58 -9.99
C ASN A 46 -14.37 13.46 -9.37
N TRP A 47 -14.21 13.40 -8.06
CA TRP A 47 -13.52 12.30 -7.40
C TRP A 47 -14.52 11.18 -7.10
N TRP A 48 -14.39 10.06 -7.80
CA TRP A 48 -15.19 8.86 -7.59
C TRP A 48 -14.24 7.69 -7.30
N TRP A 49 -14.63 6.87 -6.33
CA TRP A 49 -13.95 5.62 -6.05
C TRP A 49 -14.13 4.66 -7.23
N THR A 50 -13.05 3.98 -7.62
CA THR A 50 -13.10 2.89 -8.60
C THR A 50 -13.52 1.58 -7.93
N GLU A 51 -13.65 0.52 -8.74
CA GLU A 51 -13.89 -0.83 -8.22
C GLU A 51 -12.70 -1.34 -7.41
N ALA A 52 -13.01 -2.20 -6.44
CA ALA A 52 -12.09 -2.91 -5.57
C ALA A 52 -11.23 -3.98 -6.31
N GLU A 53 -9.91 -3.89 -6.28
CA GLU A 53 -8.95 -4.92 -6.72
C GLU A 53 -8.18 -5.56 -5.54
N VAL A 54 -7.99 -6.87 -5.58
CA VAL A 54 -7.18 -7.60 -4.59
C VAL A 54 -5.74 -7.64 -5.08
N VAL A 55 -4.79 -7.13 -4.29
CA VAL A 55 -3.36 -7.10 -4.64
C VAL A 55 -2.65 -8.42 -4.25
N SER A 56 -2.93 -8.91 -3.03
CA SER A 56 -2.37 -10.14 -2.47
C SER A 56 -3.09 -11.40 -2.97
N THR A 57 -3.18 -11.56 -4.30
CA THR A 57 -3.94 -12.65 -4.96
C THR A 57 -3.46 -14.05 -4.59
N GLU A 58 -2.22 -14.18 -4.14
CA GLU A 58 -1.57 -15.43 -3.77
C GLU A 58 -1.81 -15.78 -2.30
N SER A 59 -2.27 -14.82 -1.49
CA SER A 59 -2.46 -15.02 -0.06
C SER A 59 -3.55 -16.05 0.23
N THR A 60 -3.22 -16.98 1.11
CA THR A 60 -4.18 -17.93 1.70
C THR A 60 -4.32 -17.75 3.20
N SER A 61 -3.63 -16.74 3.75
CA SER A 61 -3.53 -16.43 5.16
C SER A 61 -3.77 -14.93 5.38
N SER A 62 -3.16 -14.36 6.42
CA SER A 62 -3.36 -12.97 6.83
C SER A 62 -2.36 -12.03 6.16
N SER A 63 -2.81 -11.18 5.23
CA SER A 63 -2.05 -10.03 4.73
C SER A 63 -2.23 -8.81 5.64
N GLN A 64 -1.15 -8.16 6.07
CA GLN A 64 -1.18 -7.04 7.03
C GLN A 64 -0.14 -5.96 6.70
N THR A 65 -0.29 -4.82 7.40
CA THR A 65 0.57 -3.61 7.35
C THR A 65 1.12 -3.27 5.95
N PRO A 66 0.26 -2.97 4.96
CA PRO A 66 0.74 -2.57 3.65
C PRO A 66 1.44 -1.20 3.72
N SER A 67 2.45 -1.05 2.86
CA SER A 67 3.15 0.19 2.53
C SER A 67 3.02 0.45 1.04
N ILE A 68 2.78 1.69 0.63
CA ILE A 68 2.46 2.05 -0.76
C ILE A 68 3.08 3.38 -1.17
N ILE A 69 3.58 3.47 -2.40
CA ILE A 69 4.11 4.69 -3.01
C ILE A 69 3.99 4.63 -4.54
N ASP A 70 3.88 5.78 -5.20
CA ASP A 70 3.99 5.92 -6.65
C ASP A 70 5.36 6.46 -7.08
N ASP A 71 5.88 5.96 -8.22
CA ASP A 71 7.11 6.45 -8.84
C ASP A 71 6.85 7.60 -9.83
N SER A 72 7.93 8.16 -10.42
CA SER A 72 7.81 9.27 -11.35
C SER A 72 7.08 8.93 -12.67
N GLU A 73 6.95 7.64 -13.00
CA GLU A 73 6.22 7.10 -14.15
C GLU A 73 4.76 6.75 -13.79
N GLY A 74 4.37 6.91 -12.52
CA GLY A 74 3.05 6.60 -11.99
C GLY A 74 2.80 5.10 -11.78
N ASN A 75 3.85 4.27 -11.74
CA ASN A 75 3.76 2.90 -11.28
C ASN A 75 3.51 2.91 -9.77
N ILE A 76 2.73 1.94 -9.27
CA ILE A 76 2.39 1.88 -7.84
C ILE A 76 3.09 0.70 -7.21
N HIS A 77 3.94 0.98 -6.23
CA HIS A 77 4.72 0.01 -5.49
C HIS A 77 4.00 -0.32 -4.19
N VAL A 78 3.77 -1.61 -3.92
CA VAL A 78 3.11 -2.07 -2.69
C VAL A 78 3.95 -3.15 -2.05
N ALA A 79 4.29 -2.98 -0.78
CA ALA A 79 4.87 -4.01 0.07
C ALA A 79 3.91 -4.33 1.22
N TRP A 80 3.80 -5.57 1.64
CA TRP A 80 2.96 -5.98 2.78
C TRP A 80 3.58 -7.17 3.48
N ASN A 81 3.18 -7.43 4.72
CA ASN A 81 3.55 -8.66 5.41
C ASN A 81 2.44 -9.72 5.26
N ASP A 82 2.80 -10.99 5.10
CA ASP A 82 1.84 -12.09 4.97
C ASP A 82 2.37 -13.37 5.63
N LEU A 83 1.46 -14.20 6.13
CA LEU A 83 1.76 -15.50 6.76
C LEU A 83 1.56 -16.68 5.78
N THR A 84 1.40 -16.38 4.49
CA THR A 84 1.21 -17.40 3.46
C THR A 84 2.54 -18.00 3.04
N ASP A 85 2.64 -19.33 3.08
CA ASP A 85 3.75 -20.05 2.43
C ASP A 85 3.64 -19.91 0.90
N TYR A 86 4.21 -18.84 0.37
CA TYR A 86 4.29 -18.54 -1.06
C TYR A 86 5.75 -18.28 -1.43
N LEU A 87 6.19 -18.81 -2.58
CA LEU A 87 7.59 -18.74 -3.05
C LEU A 87 8.64 -19.30 -2.06
N GLY A 88 8.23 -20.15 -1.13
CA GLY A 88 9.13 -20.74 -0.14
C GLY A 88 9.34 -19.89 1.10
N ALA A 89 8.46 -18.91 1.34
CA ALA A 89 8.38 -18.12 2.58
C ALA A 89 8.28 -19.00 3.84
N GLY A 90 7.61 -20.16 3.76
CA GLY A 90 7.49 -21.04 4.92
C GLY A 90 6.31 -20.65 5.82
N ALA A 91 6.47 -20.81 7.13
CA ALA A 91 5.35 -20.78 8.08
C ALA A 91 5.34 -19.53 8.98
N ASP A 92 6.32 -18.65 8.80
CA ASP A 92 6.49 -17.36 9.45
C ASP A 92 5.90 -16.23 8.60
N VAL A 93 6.03 -15.01 9.11
CA VAL A 93 5.52 -13.82 8.44
C VAL A 93 6.62 -13.26 7.58
N ASP A 94 6.30 -13.02 6.31
CA ASP A 94 7.25 -12.57 5.30
C ASP A 94 6.80 -11.29 4.60
N ILE A 95 7.75 -10.56 4.04
CA ILE A 95 7.48 -9.37 3.23
C ILE A 95 7.32 -9.76 1.77
N PHE A 96 6.13 -9.47 1.25
CA PHE A 96 5.83 -9.58 -0.17
C PHE A 96 5.74 -8.21 -0.81
N TYR A 97 6.01 -8.17 -2.11
CA TYR A 97 6.02 -6.95 -2.90
C TYR A 97 5.34 -7.17 -4.26
N LYS A 98 4.70 -6.12 -4.78
CA LYS A 98 4.07 -6.09 -6.10
C LYS A 98 4.07 -4.67 -6.65
N VAL A 99 4.17 -4.55 -7.96
CA VAL A 99 4.11 -3.27 -8.67
C VAL A 99 2.93 -3.24 -9.64
N TRP A 100 2.20 -2.14 -9.68
CA TRP A 100 1.24 -1.84 -10.74
C TRP A 100 1.96 -1.07 -11.84
N ASP A 101 2.00 -1.65 -13.03
CA ASP A 101 2.57 -1.01 -14.20
C ASP A 101 1.55 -0.02 -14.78
N SER A 102 1.91 1.26 -14.77
CA SER A 102 1.06 2.36 -15.23
C SER A 102 0.87 2.34 -16.75
N SER A 103 1.81 1.75 -17.49
CA SER A 103 1.76 1.65 -18.95
C SER A 103 0.85 0.52 -19.43
N THR A 104 0.90 -0.64 -18.76
CA THR A 104 0.08 -1.80 -19.11
C THR A 104 -1.24 -1.85 -18.35
N LYS A 105 -1.38 -1.04 -17.29
CA LYS A 105 -2.54 -1.06 -16.37
C LYS A 105 -2.78 -2.44 -15.79
N THR A 106 -1.72 -3.07 -15.29
CA THR A 106 -1.77 -4.40 -14.67
C THR A 106 -0.80 -4.51 -13.51
N TRP A 107 -1.12 -5.33 -12.51
CA TRP A 107 -0.15 -5.77 -11.51
C TRP A 107 0.88 -6.73 -12.13
N GLY A 108 2.13 -6.56 -11.73
CA GLY A 108 3.20 -7.54 -11.92
C GLY A 108 2.99 -8.79 -11.08
N VAL A 109 3.98 -9.69 -11.13
CA VAL A 109 3.99 -10.88 -10.26
C VAL A 109 4.33 -10.47 -8.82
N THR A 110 3.79 -11.23 -7.85
CA THR A 110 4.16 -11.05 -6.44
C THR A 110 5.57 -11.59 -6.22
N GLU A 111 6.38 -10.84 -5.48
CA GLU A 111 7.76 -11.19 -5.13
C GLU A 111 7.90 -11.36 -3.61
N LEU A 112 8.71 -12.32 -3.18
CA LEU A 112 9.13 -12.48 -1.78
C LEU A 112 10.45 -11.73 -1.61
N ILE A 113 10.47 -10.67 -0.79
CA ILE A 113 11.64 -9.80 -0.63
C ILE A 113 12.37 -9.97 0.71
N SER A 114 11.84 -10.80 1.61
CA SER A 114 12.50 -11.25 2.86
C SER A 114 13.07 -12.66 2.75
N SER A 115 13.45 -13.11 1.54
CA SER A 115 13.80 -14.51 1.25
C SER A 115 14.98 -15.09 2.04
N GLU A 116 15.83 -14.22 2.58
CA GLU A 116 16.98 -14.54 3.42
C GLU A 116 16.62 -14.67 4.90
N SER A 117 15.41 -14.26 5.28
CA SER A 117 14.91 -14.33 6.65
C SER A 117 14.62 -15.78 7.03
N THR A 118 14.82 -16.07 8.32
CA THR A 118 14.46 -17.36 8.94
C THR A 118 13.51 -17.16 10.12
N GLY A 119 12.96 -15.94 10.25
CA GLY A 119 12.01 -15.55 11.28
C GLY A 119 11.09 -14.44 10.80
N ILE A 120 10.33 -13.87 11.74
CA ILE A 120 9.28 -12.90 11.42
C ILE A 120 9.87 -11.64 10.77
N SER A 121 9.42 -11.36 9.54
CA SER A 121 9.61 -10.12 8.81
C SER A 121 8.28 -9.37 8.71
N GLN A 122 8.18 -8.14 9.23
CA GLN A 122 6.91 -7.41 9.29
C GLN A 122 7.07 -5.89 9.25
N SER A 123 5.94 -5.19 9.10
CA SER A 123 5.87 -3.71 9.09
C SER A 123 6.78 -3.09 8.03
N PRO A 124 6.62 -3.45 6.74
CA PRO A 124 7.42 -2.86 5.68
C PRO A 124 7.16 -1.34 5.59
N SER A 125 8.23 -0.59 5.31
CA SER A 125 8.18 0.81 4.92
C SER A 125 8.85 0.97 3.57
N ILE A 126 8.21 1.73 2.70
CA ILE A 126 8.67 1.97 1.33
C ILE A 126 8.92 3.47 1.12
N ALA A 127 9.98 3.80 0.39
CA ALA A 127 10.31 5.15 -0.02
C ALA A 127 10.97 5.14 -1.39
N ILE A 128 10.82 6.24 -2.15
CA ILE A 128 11.50 6.45 -3.42
C ILE A 128 12.37 7.70 -3.27
N ASP A 129 13.63 7.61 -3.71
CA ASP A 129 14.55 8.75 -3.68
C ASP A 129 14.44 9.64 -4.93
N SER A 130 15.28 10.67 -5.01
CA SER A 130 15.23 11.63 -6.13
C SER A 130 15.66 11.05 -7.48
N ASP A 131 16.31 9.88 -7.47
CA ASP A 131 16.76 9.18 -8.66
C ASP A 131 15.75 8.08 -9.07
N ASP A 132 14.53 8.12 -8.51
CA ASP A 132 13.45 7.15 -8.71
C ASP A 132 13.81 5.73 -8.25
N THR A 133 14.76 5.62 -7.31
CA THR A 133 15.15 4.31 -6.75
C THR A 133 14.25 3.96 -5.57
N LEU A 134 13.68 2.75 -5.63
CA LEU A 134 12.86 2.19 -4.57
C LEU A 134 13.71 1.65 -3.42
N HIS A 135 13.41 2.08 -2.21
CA HIS A 135 13.97 1.57 -0.96
C HIS A 135 12.86 0.93 -0.13
N VAL A 136 13.10 -0.30 0.32
CA VAL A 136 12.19 -1.02 1.21
C VAL A 136 12.95 -1.44 2.46
N CYS A 137 12.37 -1.20 3.63
CA CYS A 137 12.88 -1.71 4.91
C CYS A 137 11.76 -2.36 5.71
N TRP A 138 12.11 -3.26 6.62
CA TRP A 138 11.18 -3.97 7.50
C TRP A 138 11.84 -4.30 8.83
N TYR A 139 11.02 -4.70 9.79
CA TYR A 139 11.49 -5.36 11.01
C TYR A 139 11.72 -6.84 10.73
N ASP A 140 12.85 -7.38 11.16
CA ASP A 140 13.25 -8.78 10.96
C ASP A 140 13.74 -9.41 12.28
N GLN A 141 13.35 -10.65 12.56
CA GLN A 141 13.76 -11.40 13.77
C GLN A 141 14.86 -12.44 13.54
N THR A 142 15.44 -12.49 12.35
CA THR A 142 16.55 -13.38 12.04
C THR A 142 17.79 -12.93 12.81
N ASP A 143 18.43 -13.88 13.50
CA ASP A 143 19.78 -13.68 14.02
C ASP A 143 20.78 -13.74 12.86
N TYR A 144 20.91 -12.64 12.14
CA TYR A 144 21.86 -12.53 11.04
C TYR A 144 23.21 -12.07 11.56
N LEU A 145 24.25 -12.90 11.36
CA LEU A 145 25.64 -12.62 11.76
C LEU A 145 25.87 -12.38 13.27
N GLY A 146 25.01 -12.92 14.14
CA GLY A 146 25.17 -12.80 15.59
C GLY A 146 24.68 -11.46 16.15
N SER A 147 23.72 -10.81 15.48
CA SER A 147 23.00 -9.65 16.00
C SER A 147 22.19 -9.97 17.26
N SER A 148 22.01 -11.27 17.58
CA SER A 148 21.13 -11.79 18.63
C SER A 148 19.65 -11.55 18.33
N ILE A 149 18.78 -12.26 19.06
CA ILE A 149 17.33 -12.14 18.94
C ILE A 149 16.89 -10.94 19.77
N ASP A 150 16.44 -9.87 19.12
CA ASP A 150 15.82 -8.73 19.78
C ASP A 150 14.38 -9.11 20.22
N TYR A 151 14.18 -9.21 21.54
CA TYR A 151 12.92 -9.58 22.20
C TYR A 151 11.91 -8.42 22.33
#